data_AF-A0A6V8CHU7-F1
#
_entry.id   AF-A0A6V8CHU7-F1
#
_cell.length_a   1.000
_cell.length_b   1.000
_cell.length_c   1.000
_cell.angle_alpha   90.00
_cell.angle_beta   90.00
_cell.angle_gamma   90.00
#
_symmetry.space_group_name_H-M   'P 1'
#
loop_
_entity.id
_entity.type
_entity.pdbx_description
1 polymer ?
#
loop_
_entity_poly.entity_id
_entity_poly.type
_entity_poly.pdbx_seq_one_letter_code
_entity_poly.pdbx_strand_id
1 'polypeptide(L)'
;MGAKEVGLGIFIVVLLGSATILTFGISSSVDEEAILIQNFEDPLFQGEGHDHSNASQHIAGTDNMELLDYNSLTTTGNAEIQVATTPDGMETYAYLAGWNDMHIVDVTDPNNTTVTGVYNDPNTQVLDVKYLEYNGNEFLILQNQLVDTGNADPNVGNWDDPVQVSVTLIDVTDKSNPHYVDSWYDFDHPTGPHNLYTQMIDGEWYILVANPDYAGCDIGQGDACGGITIAHLQFDVGPDSLPRIVKIGEAEVAWETTRGGWIYIHDMTSQTWPGT
;
A
#
# COMPACT_ATOMS: atom_id res chain seq x y z
N MET A 1 69.49 -36.21 37.78
CA MET A 1 68.06 -36.59 37.87
C MET A 1 67.81 -37.68 36.85
N GLY A 2 67.19 -38.79 37.25
CA GLY A 2 66.83 -39.86 36.32
C GLY A 2 65.61 -39.47 35.48
N ALA A 3 65.36 -40.22 34.42
CA ALA A 3 64.26 -39.96 33.49
C ALA A 3 62.88 -39.90 34.18
N LYS A 4 62.72 -40.58 35.33
CA LYS A 4 61.50 -40.58 36.13
C LYS A 4 61.31 -39.27 36.89
N GLU A 5 62.36 -38.70 37.47
CA GLU A 5 62.31 -37.42 38.17
C GLU A 5 62.10 -36.25 37.18
N VAL A 6 62.66 -36.35 35.97
CA VAL A 6 62.40 -35.39 34.89
C VAL A 6 60.96 -35.50 34.39
N GLY A 7 60.44 -36.72 34.20
CA GLY A 7 59.05 -36.94 33.79
C GLY A 7 58.04 -36.44 34.81
N LEU A 8 58.29 -36.65 36.11
CA LEU A 8 57.45 -36.14 37.18
C LEU A 8 57.48 -34.60 37.26
N GLY A 9 58.66 -34.00 37.05
CA GLY A 9 58.80 -32.55 36.97
C GLY A 9 57.98 -31.93 35.83
N ILE A 10 58.03 -32.53 34.63
CA ILE A 10 57.24 -32.09 33.48
C ILE A 10 55.73 -32.25 33.78
N PHE A 11 55.32 -33.37 34.36
CA PHE A 11 53.91 -33.63 34.66
C PHE A 11 53.33 -32.63 35.67
N ILE A 12 54.10 -32.27 36.71
CA ILE A 12 53.71 -31.26 37.70
C ILE A 12 53.61 -29.88 37.06
N VAL A 13 54.54 -29.51 36.18
CA VAL A 13 54.50 -28.23 35.45
C VAL A 13 53.28 -28.15 34.54
N VAL A 14 52.94 -29.23 33.83
CA VAL A 14 51.73 -29.28 33.00
C VAL A 14 50.47 -29.16 33.85
N LEU A 15 50.38 -29.90 34.97
CA LEU A 15 49.24 -29.84 35.89
C LEU A 15 49.04 -28.45 36.49
N LEU A 16 50.12 -27.83 36.98
CA LEU A 16 50.06 -26.47 37.51
C LEU A 16 49.73 -25.47 36.41
N GLY A 17 50.28 -25.61 35.20
CA GLY A 17 49.91 -24.81 34.04
C GLY A 17 48.42 -24.89 33.71
N SER A 18 47.86 -26.10 33.67
CA SER A 18 46.42 -26.30 33.43
C SER A 18 45.53 -25.76 34.56
N ALA A 19 45.96 -25.88 35.82
CA ALA A 19 45.25 -25.30 36.95
C ALA A 19 45.28 -23.76 36.92
N THR A 20 46.40 -23.17 36.48
CA THR A 20 46.55 -21.71 36.33
C THR A 20 45.67 -21.16 35.20
N ILE A 21 45.52 -21.90 34.09
CA ILE A 21 44.58 -21.56 33.01
C ILE A 21 43.13 -21.67 33.49
N LEU A 22 42.79 -22.66 34.34
CA LEU A 22 41.45 -22.78 34.91
C LEU A 22 41.13 -21.70 35.96
N THR A 23 42.11 -21.26 36.75
CA THR A 23 41.89 -20.28 37.83
C THR A 23 42.09 -18.82 37.40
N PHE A 24 42.97 -18.56 36.42
CA PHE A 24 43.25 -17.21 35.91
C PHE A 24 42.87 -17.00 34.43
N GLY A 25 42.54 -18.06 33.69
CA GLY A 25 42.07 -17.97 32.30
C GLY A 25 40.57 -17.67 32.15
N ILE A 26 39.83 -17.49 33.26
CA ILE A 26 38.47 -16.93 33.28
C ILE A 26 38.51 -15.43 33.67
N SER A 27 39.69 -14.79 33.65
CA SER A 27 39.80 -13.34 33.86
C SER A 27 40.48 -12.60 32.71
N SER A 28 40.53 -13.20 31.51
CA SER A 28 40.57 -12.35 30.32
C SER A 28 39.22 -11.67 30.25
N SER A 29 39.22 -10.34 30.40
CA SER A 29 38.19 -9.49 29.83
C SER A 29 37.81 -10.11 28.49
N VAL A 30 36.58 -10.59 28.40
CA VAL A 30 35.92 -10.62 27.11
C VAL A 30 35.88 -9.13 26.77
N ASP A 31 36.94 -8.66 26.10
CA ASP A 31 36.74 -7.62 25.12
C ASP A 31 35.49 -8.09 24.40
N GLU A 32 34.43 -7.32 24.49
CA GLU A 32 33.39 -7.33 23.50
C GLU A 32 34.12 -7.12 22.17
N GLU A 33 34.71 -8.18 21.61
CA GLU A 33 34.48 -8.46 20.20
C GLU A 33 32.98 -8.36 20.13
N ALA A 34 32.56 -7.20 19.62
CA ALA A 34 31.27 -7.00 19.06
C ALA A 34 31.04 -8.23 18.19
N ILE A 35 30.41 -9.24 18.78
CA ILE A 35 29.50 -10.06 18.05
C ILE A 35 28.56 -8.99 17.53
N LEU A 36 28.81 -8.58 16.28
CA LEU A 36 27.84 -8.06 15.36
C LEU A 36 26.76 -9.14 15.25
N ILE A 37 26.08 -9.43 16.36
CA ILE A 37 24.65 -9.48 16.37
C ILE A 37 24.34 -8.06 15.91
N GLN A 38 24.21 -7.91 14.59
CA GLN A 38 23.27 -6.93 14.08
C GLN A 38 22.02 -7.19 14.91
N ASN A 39 21.87 -6.40 15.98
CA ASN A 39 20.56 -6.08 16.46
C ASN A 39 19.91 -5.52 15.20
N PHE A 40 19.22 -6.38 14.47
CA PHE A 40 18.08 -5.94 13.70
C PHE A 40 17.14 -5.40 14.78
N GLU A 41 17.42 -4.16 15.22
CA GLU A 41 16.38 -3.29 15.74
C GLU A 41 15.25 -3.44 14.74
N ASP A 42 14.07 -3.75 15.28
CA ASP A 42 12.87 -3.84 14.47
C ASP A 42 12.86 -2.65 13.51
N PRO A 43 12.93 -2.88 12.17
CA PRO A 43 12.95 -1.78 11.22
C PRO A 43 11.65 -0.98 11.28
N LEU A 44 10.63 -1.52 11.95
CA LEU A 44 9.41 -0.84 12.30
C LEU A 44 9.57 -0.30 13.74
N PHE A 45 9.61 1.02 13.90
CA PHE A 45 9.49 1.65 15.21
C PHE A 45 8.09 1.35 15.77
N GLN A 46 7.92 0.29 16.55
CA GLN A 46 6.58 -0.15 17.02
C GLN A 46 6.45 -0.09 18.55
N GLY A 47 7.26 0.73 19.21
CA GLY A 47 7.27 0.87 20.66
C GLY A 47 6.04 1.62 21.21
N GLU A 48 5.65 1.30 22.43
CA GLU A 48 4.64 2.05 23.17
C GLU A 48 5.06 3.53 23.29
N GLY A 49 4.23 4.45 22.79
CA GLY A 49 4.52 5.89 22.73
C GLY A 49 5.17 6.38 21.43
N HIS A 50 5.40 5.49 20.45
CA HIS A 50 5.77 5.88 19.10
C HIS A 50 4.59 6.55 18.38
N ASP A 51 4.87 7.67 17.72
CA ASP A 51 3.87 8.48 17.02
C ASP A 51 4.06 8.34 15.50
N HIS A 52 3.12 7.66 14.86
CA HIS A 52 3.13 7.41 13.42
C HIS A 52 2.91 8.68 12.59
N SER A 53 2.46 9.77 13.21
CA SER A 53 2.24 11.07 12.57
C SER A 53 3.40 12.05 12.77
N ASN A 54 4.42 11.69 13.57
CA ASN A 54 5.54 12.58 13.90
C ASN A 54 6.81 12.22 13.13
N ALA A 55 7.05 12.89 12.00
CA ALA A 55 8.22 12.66 11.15
C ALA A 55 9.58 12.70 11.85
N SER A 56 9.74 13.47 12.94
CA SER A 56 11.02 13.50 13.67
C SER A 56 11.40 12.15 14.29
N GLN A 57 10.41 11.25 14.47
CA GLN A 57 10.62 9.87 14.93
C GLN A 57 10.89 8.88 13.79
N HIS A 58 10.81 9.33 12.53
CA HIS A 58 10.92 8.49 11.32
C HIS A 58 12.09 8.89 10.41
N ILE A 59 13.10 9.57 10.96
CA ILE A 59 14.33 9.90 10.24
C ILE A 59 15.20 8.64 10.19
N ALA A 60 14.89 7.75 9.26
CA ALA A 60 15.54 6.45 9.07
C ALA A 60 16.12 6.32 7.64
N GLY A 61 17.15 5.49 7.51
CA GLY A 61 17.79 5.22 6.23
C GLY A 61 18.70 4.00 6.31
N THR A 62 19.10 3.51 5.14
CA THR A 62 20.09 2.45 4.95
C THR A 62 21.07 2.90 3.86
N ASP A 63 22.14 2.15 3.62
CA ASP A 63 23.04 2.43 2.49
C ASP A 63 22.33 2.42 1.12
N ASN A 64 21.10 1.85 1.04
CA ASN A 64 20.30 1.76 -0.19
C ASN A 64 19.01 2.62 -0.17
N MET A 65 18.68 3.28 0.94
CA MET A 65 17.46 4.08 1.07
C MET A 65 17.72 5.30 1.95
N GLU A 66 17.32 6.48 1.49
CA GLU A 66 17.45 7.74 2.22
C GLU A 66 16.10 8.45 2.25
N LEU A 67 15.72 8.99 3.41
CA LEU A 67 14.61 9.93 3.52
C LEU A 67 15.08 11.30 3.02
N LEU A 68 14.51 11.76 1.91
CA LEU A 68 14.87 13.05 1.30
C LEU A 68 14.01 14.21 1.80
N ASP A 69 12.70 14.00 1.92
CA ASP A 69 11.74 15.02 2.33
C ASP A 69 10.48 14.41 2.96
N TYR A 70 9.67 15.24 3.62
CA TYR A 70 8.44 14.82 4.29
C TYR A 70 7.37 15.93 4.26
N ASN A 71 6.15 15.55 3.88
CA ASN A 71 4.96 16.38 4.04
C ASN A 71 4.00 15.74 5.06
N SER A 72 3.61 16.50 6.09
CA SER A 72 2.52 16.06 6.96
C SER A 72 1.19 16.05 6.21
N LEU A 73 0.45 14.96 6.32
CA LEU A 73 -0.93 14.88 5.81
C LEU A 73 -1.91 15.52 6.81
N THR A 74 -2.97 16.15 6.31
CA THR A 74 -4.03 16.74 7.15
C THR A 74 -4.80 15.69 7.92
N THR A 75 -5.10 14.54 7.30
CA THR A 75 -5.68 13.38 7.98
C THR A 75 -4.91 12.10 7.63
N THR A 76 -3.94 11.75 8.49
CA THR A 76 -3.17 10.51 8.36
C THR A 76 -4.06 9.29 8.60
N GLY A 77 -3.82 8.17 7.91
CA GLY A 77 -4.52 6.92 8.24
C GLY A 77 -4.58 5.87 7.14
N ASN A 78 -4.16 6.20 5.92
CA ASN A 78 -4.09 5.24 4.81
C ASN A 78 -2.71 5.24 4.15
N ALA A 79 -2.46 4.20 3.36
CA ALA A 79 -1.14 3.88 2.82
C ALA A 79 -1.08 3.83 1.28
N GLU A 80 -2.19 4.07 0.57
CA GLU A 80 -2.17 4.02 -0.89
C GLU A 80 -1.55 5.29 -1.48
N ILE A 81 -0.62 5.08 -2.41
CA ILE A 81 0.09 6.15 -3.10
C ILE A 81 0.15 5.80 -4.59
N GLN A 82 -0.23 6.76 -5.43
CA GLN A 82 0.02 6.71 -6.87
C GLN A 82 1.00 7.82 -7.25
N VAL A 83 1.97 7.53 -8.11
CA VAL A 83 2.87 8.55 -8.66
C VAL A 83 2.69 8.60 -10.17
N ALA A 84 2.51 9.81 -10.72
CA ALA A 84 2.39 10.01 -12.16
C ALA A 84 3.10 11.30 -12.62
N THR A 85 3.66 11.22 -13.82
CA THR A 85 4.23 12.38 -14.52
C THR A 85 3.13 13.01 -15.38
N THR A 86 3.08 14.35 -15.42
CA THR A 86 2.12 15.09 -16.24
C THR A 86 2.21 14.72 -17.73
N PRO A 87 1.14 14.92 -18.52
CA PRO A 87 1.13 14.53 -19.93
C PRO A 87 2.22 15.20 -20.78
N ASP A 88 2.65 16.41 -20.39
CA ASP A 88 3.74 17.14 -21.04
C ASP A 88 5.15 16.71 -20.58
N GLY A 89 5.25 15.83 -19.58
CA GLY A 89 6.50 15.31 -19.05
C GLY A 89 7.27 16.27 -18.15
N MET A 90 6.69 17.41 -17.76
CA MET A 90 7.41 18.47 -17.05
C MET A 90 7.39 18.32 -15.54
N GLU A 91 6.30 17.79 -14.98
CA GLU A 91 6.07 17.72 -13.53
C GLU A 91 5.71 16.28 -13.13
N THR A 92 5.97 15.91 -11.88
CA THR A 92 5.58 14.60 -11.33
C THR A 92 4.92 14.80 -9.98
N TYR A 93 3.77 14.17 -9.81
CA TYR A 93 2.95 14.29 -8.61
C TYR A 93 2.75 12.93 -7.95
N ALA A 94 2.77 12.93 -6.63
CA ALA A 94 2.29 11.85 -5.80
C ALA A 94 0.87 12.17 -5.33
N TYR A 95 0.00 11.17 -5.39
CA TYR A 95 -1.39 11.21 -4.96
C TYR A 95 -1.54 10.25 -3.79
N LEU A 96 -1.77 10.78 -2.59
CA LEU A 96 -1.71 10.02 -1.34
C LEU A 96 -3.11 9.94 -0.73
N ALA A 97 -3.57 8.73 -0.47
CA ALA A 97 -4.80 8.48 0.25
C ALA A 97 -4.66 8.89 1.73
N GLY A 98 -5.55 9.75 2.20
CA GLY A 98 -5.70 10.11 3.60
C GLY A 98 -6.90 9.41 4.25
N TRP A 99 -7.14 9.74 5.52
CA TRP A 99 -8.26 9.17 6.27
C TRP A 99 -9.61 9.70 5.82
N ASN A 100 -9.72 10.97 5.45
CA ASN A 100 -10.95 11.55 4.87
C ASN A 100 -10.62 12.63 3.81
N ASP A 101 -9.45 12.49 3.20
CA ASP A 101 -8.93 13.38 2.17
C ASP A 101 -7.99 12.61 1.22
N MET A 102 -7.58 13.26 0.13
CA MET A 102 -6.51 12.82 -0.76
C MET A 102 -5.59 14.01 -1.01
N HIS A 103 -4.29 13.81 -0.86
CA HIS A 103 -3.27 14.84 -1.04
C HIS A 103 -2.58 14.70 -2.39
N ILE A 104 -2.41 15.83 -3.07
CA ILE A 104 -1.62 15.96 -4.28
C ILE A 104 -0.31 16.66 -3.90
N VAL A 105 0.81 15.98 -4.05
CA VAL A 105 2.14 16.46 -3.68
C VAL A 105 3.00 16.54 -4.93
N ASP A 106 3.54 17.72 -5.21
CA ASP A 106 4.59 17.89 -6.21
C ASP A 106 5.86 17.20 -5.71
N VAL A 107 6.33 16.21 -6.47
CA VAL A 107 7.53 15.43 -6.22
C VAL A 107 8.53 15.53 -7.38
N THR A 108 8.38 16.56 -8.22
CA THR A 108 9.26 16.81 -9.38
C THR A 108 10.73 16.95 -8.96
N ASP A 109 10.98 17.66 -7.85
CA ASP A 109 12.25 17.60 -7.12
C ASP A 109 12.05 16.78 -5.84
N PRO A 110 12.60 15.56 -5.75
CA PRO A 110 12.42 14.71 -4.58
C PRO A 110 13.10 15.25 -3.31
N ASN A 111 13.97 16.27 -3.42
CA ASN A 111 14.60 16.93 -2.27
C ASN A 111 13.82 18.17 -1.79
N ASN A 112 12.78 18.57 -2.51
CA ASN A 112 11.96 19.74 -2.20
C ASN A 112 10.53 19.53 -2.72
N THR A 113 9.84 18.63 -2.05
CA THR A 113 8.46 18.29 -2.35
C THR A 113 7.50 19.32 -1.73
N THR A 114 6.29 19.45 -2.27
CA THR A 114 5.31 20.41 -1.72
C THR A 114 3.88 19.93 -1.95
N VAL A 115 3.04 19.98 -0.92
CA VAL A 115 1.60 19.75 -1.07
C VAL A 115 0.98 20.84 -1.96
N THR A 116 0.48 20.45 -3.14
CA THR A 116 -0.10 21.35 -4.13
C THR A 116 -1.62 21.48 -3.98
N GLY A 117 -2.29 20.40 -3.57
CA GLY A 117 -3.74 20.37 -3.41
C GLY A 117 -4.22 19.27 -2.50
N VAL A 118 -5.46 19.42 -2.03
CA VAL A 118 -6.15 18.45 -1.16
C VAL A 118 -7.59 18.32 -1.64
N TYR A 119 -8.01 17.10 -1.96
CA TYR A 119 -9.42 16.77 -2.16
C TYR A 119 -9.99 16.26 -0.83
N ASN A 120 -11.04 16.88 -0.33
CA ASN A 120 -11.65 16.49 0.94
C ASN A 120 -12.85 15.57 0.67
N ASP A 121 -12.89 14.43 1.36
CA ASP A 121 -14.03 13.52 1.37
C ASP A 121 -14.50 13.27 2.81
N PRO A 122 -15.25 14.21 3.41
CA PRO A 122 -15.48 14.24 4.85
C PRO A 122 -16.32 13.08 5.39
N ASN A 123 -17.00 12.33 4.53
CA ASN A 123 -17.94 11.28 4.92
C ASN A 123 -17.33 9.88 4.75
N THR A 124 -16.20 9.77 4.07
CA THR A 124 -15.62 8.49 3.70
C THR A 124 -14.11 8.48 3.88
N GLN A 125 -13.55 7.29 3.97
CA GLN A 125 -12.14 7.01 3.97
C GLN A 125 -11.71 6.65 2.56
N VAL A 126 -10.69 7.35 2.07
CA VAL A 126 -10.07 7.07 0.77
C VAL A 126 -9.13 5.89 0.96
N LEU A 127 -9.49 4.74 0.42
CA LEU A 127 -8.77 3.48 0.61
C LEU A 127 -7.84 3.16 -0.55
N ASP A 128 -8.16 3.66 -1.75
CA ASP A 128 -7.43 3.37 -2.96
C ASP A 128 -7.42 4.59 -3.89
N VAL A 129 -6.35 4.79 -4.65
CA VAL A 129 -6.12 5.90 -5.57
C VAL A 129 -5.49 5.35 -6.85
N LYS A 130 -6.13 5.58 -8.00
CA LYS A 130 -5.57 5.23 -9.31
C LYS A 130 -5.59 6.42 -10.24
N TYR A 131 -4.43 6.76 -10.79
CA TYR A 131 -4.27 7.85 -11.75
C TYR A 131 -4.59 7.39 -13.16
N LEU A 132 -5.18 8.28 -13.95
CA LEU A 132 -5.35 8.09 -15.38
C LEU A 132 -5.27 9.43 -16.12
N GLU A 133 -4.83 9.35 -17.37
CA GLU A 133 -4.76 10.46 -18.32
C GLU A 133 -5.71 10.18 -19.49
N TYR A 134 -6.41 11.22 -19.92
CA TYR A 134 -7.26 11.16 -21.11
C TYR A 134 -7.31 12.53 -21.82
N ASN A 135 -6.85 12.57 -23.07
CA ASN A 135 -6.81 13.77 -23.93
C ASN A 135 -6.10 14.98 -23.28
N GLY A 136 -5.06 14.74 -22.49
CA GLY A 136 -4.29 15.74 -21.76
C GLY A 136 -4.93 16.21 -20.46
N ASN A 137 -6.13 15.73 -20.13
CA ASN A 137 -6.74 15.91 -18.82
C ASN A 137 -6.33 14.77 -17.90
N GLU A 138 -6.31 15.05 -16.60
CA GLU A 138 -5.80 14.13 -15.59
C GLU A 138 -6.88 13.86 -14.55
N PHE A 139 -7.06 12.59 -14.22
CA PHE A 139 -8.10 12.16 -13.29
C PHE A 139 -7.57 11.16 -12.27
N LEU A 140 -8.27 11.07 -11.15
CA LEU A 140 -8.12 10.00 -10.18
C LEU A 140 -9.41 9.22 -10.08
N ILE A 141 -9.25 7.91 -9.96
CA ILE A 141 -10.27 7.00 -9.48
C ILE A 141 -9.97 6.74 -8.01
N LEU A 142 -10.91 7.07 -7.12
CA LEU A 142 -10.79 6.80 -5.70
C LEU A 142 -11.77 5.72 -5.29
N GLN A 143 -11.32 4.77 -4.47
CA GLN A 143 -12.25 3.89 -3.75
C GLN A 143 -12.46 4.41 -2.35
N ASN A 144 -13.72 4.66 -2.02
CA ASN A 144 -14.09 5.28 -0.76
C ASN A 144 -15.01 4.38 0.05
N GLN A 145 -14.93 4.49 1.37
CA GLN A 145 -15.82 3.79 2.29
C GLN A 145 -16.29 4.67 3.44
N LEU A 146 -17.56 4.55 3.84
CA LEU A 146 -18.06 5.08 5.11
C LEU A 146 -17.13 4.92 6.31
N VAL A 147 -16.94 6.04 7.00
CA VAL A 147 -16.28 6.10 8.29
C VAL A 147 -17.33 6.11 9.40
N ASP A 148 -17.22 5.17 10.35
CA ASP A 148 -17.77 5.35 11.69
C ASP A 148 -16.73 6.13 12.51
N THR A 149 -17.12 7.30 13.03
CA THR A 149 -16.25 8.16 13.84
C THR A 149 -15.92 7.46 15.17
N GLY A 150 -14.97 6.53 15.14
CA GLY A 150 -14.54 5.74 16.30
C GLY A 150 -13.97 4.36 15.99
N ASN A 151 -14.07 3.83 14.76
CA ASN A 151 -13.55 2.52 14.40
C ASN A 151 -12.58 2.61 13.21
N ALA A 152 -11.45 1.91 13.34
CA ALA A 152 -10.49 1.69 12.25
C ALA A 152 -10.97 0.63 11.25
N ASP A 153 -11.96 -0.18 11.66
CA ASP A 153 -12.52 -1.24 10.83
C ASP A 153 -13.65 -0.72 9.94
N PRO A 154 -13.75 -1.25 8.71
CA PRO A 154 -14.74 -0.88 7.73
C PRO A 154 -16.16 -1.03 8.31
N ASN A 155 -16.88 0.08 8.54
CA ASN A 155 -18.31 0.00 8.78
C ASN A 155 -19.01 -0.07 7.43
N VAL A 156 -19.44 -1.27 7.03
CA VAL A 156 -20.33 -1.45 5.89
C VAL A 156 -21.67 -0.88 6.34
N GLY A 157 -21.97 0.37 5.98
CA GLY A 157 -23.23 1.01 6.32
C GLY A 157 -24.43 0.29 5.68
N ASN A 158 -25.61 0.91 5.75
CA ASN A 158 -26.73 0.44 4.95
C ASN A 158 -26.39 0.66 3.47
N TRP A 159 -26.37 -0.41 2.68
CA TRP A 159 -26.10 -0.48 1.23
C TRP A 159 -26.98 0.46 0.37
N ASP A 160 -27.91 1.19 0.98
CA ASP A 160 -28.90 2.04 0.32
C ASP A 160 -28.40 3.46 0.03
N ASP A 161 -27.21 3.86 0.52
CA ASP A 161 -26.59 5.14 0.16
C ASP A 161 -25.54 4.96 -0.96
N PRO A 162 -25.84 5.39 -2.19
CA PRO A 162 -25.04 5.10 -3.39
C PRO A 162 -23.68 5.81 -3.42
N VAL A 163 -23.43 6.81 -2.57
CA VAL A 163 -22.15 7.55 -2.55
C VAL A 163 -21.17 6.95 -1.52
N GLN A 164 -21.70 6.16 -0.59
CA GLN A 164 -21.04 5.80 0.66
C GLN A 164 -20.11 4.56 0.55
N VAL A 165 -20.26 3.75 -0.51
CA VAL A 165 -19.33 2.68 -0.93
C VAL A 165 -19.26 2.73 -2.46
N SER A 166 -18.50 3.69 -2.98
CA SER A 166 -18.45 3.97 -4.41
C SER A 166 -17.04 4.16 -4.92
N VAL A 167 -16.89 3.94 -6.22
CA VAL A 167 -15.76 4.39 -7.01
C VAL A 167 -16.08 5.82 -7.45
N THR A 168 -15.26 6.79 -7.05
CA THR A 168 -15.42 8.19 -7.45
C THR A 168 -14.39 8.59 -8.50
N LEU A 169 -14.78 9.46 -9.41
CA LEU A 169 -13.93 10.07 -10.42
C LEU A 169 -13.69 11.53 -10.04
N ILE A 170 -12.42 11.89 -9.87
CA ILE A 170 -11.98 13.23 -9.50
C ILE A 170 -11.14 13.79 -10.64
N ASP A 171 -11.44 15.00 -11.11
CA ASP A 171 -10.57 15.74 -12.02
C ASP A 171 -9.48 16.43 -11.22
N VAL A 172 -8.23 16.14 -11.59
CA VAL A 172 -7.01 16.68 -10.96
C VAL A 172 -6.11 17.39 -11.98
N THR A 173 -6.68 17.83 -13.11
CA THR A 173 -5.95 18.57 -14.15
C THR A 173 -5.36 19.85 -13.54
N ASP A 174 -6.18 20.65 -12.86
CA ASP A 174 -5.71 21.69 -11.95
C ASP A 174 -5.41 21.08 -10.57
N LYS A 175 -4.13 20.82 -10.31
CA LYS A 175 -3.63 20.21 -9.06
C LYS A 175 -4.01 21.00 -7.82
N SER A 176 -4.27 22.31 -7.95
CA SER A 176 -4.65 23.18 -6.83
C SER A 176 -6.15 23.19 -6.53
N ASN A 177 -6.96 22.66 -7.45
CA ASN A 177 -8.42 22.64 -7.35
C ASN A 177 -9.00 21.29 -7.83
N PRO A 178 -8.64 20.17 -7.15
CA PRO A 178 -9.22 18.88 -7.45
C PRO A 178 -10.72 18.89 -7.17
N HIS A 179 -11.53 18.31 -8.06
CA HIS A 179 -12.98 18.33 -7.90
C HIS A 179 -13.66 17.07 -8.40
N TYR A 180 -14.79 16.76 -7.76
CA TYR A 180 -15.63 15.61 -8.09
C TYR A 180 -16.24 15.75 -9.49
N VAL A 181 -16.23 14.65 -10.25
CA VAL A 181 -16.81 14.54 -11.59
C VAL A 181 -18.03 13.61 -11.58
N ASP A 182 -17.83 12.37 -11.15
CA ASP A 182 -18.87 11.33 -11.14
C ASP A 182 -18.57 10.26 -10.07
N SER A 183 -19.54 9.38 -9.84
CA SER A 183 -19.37 8.19 -9.00
C SER A 183 -20.16 7.03 -9.55
N TRP A 184 -19.62 5.82 -9.36
CA TRP A 184 -20.33 4.59 -9.62
C TRP A 184 -20.24 3.68 -8.40
N TYR A 185 -21.35 3.04 -8.09
CA TYR A 185 -21.42 1.99 -7.09
C TYR A 185 -22.05 0.77 -7.75
N ASP A 186 -21.61 -0.40 -7.32
CA ASP A 186 -22.19 -1.66 -7.79
C ASP A 186 -23.49 -1.89 -7.01
N PHE A 187 -24.63 -1.72 -7.67
CA PHE A 187 -25.92 -1.72 -6.98
C PHE A 187 -26.46 -3.14 -6.74
N ASP A 188 -26.00 -4.10 -7.53
CA ASP A 188 -26.43 -5.50 -7.46
C ASP A 188 -25.37 -6.42 -6.82
N HIS A 189 -24.18 -5.89 -6.54
CA HIS A 189 -23.08 -6.61 -5.89
C HIS A 189 -22.46 -5.77 -4.78
N PRO A 190 -22.08 -6.38 -3.64
CA PRO A 190 -21.24 -5.67 -2.69
C PRO A 190 -19.88 -5.40 -3.35
N THR A 191 -19.46 -4.13 -3.44
CA THR A 191 -18.06 -3.78 -3.71
C THR A 191 -17.31 -3.77 -2.39
N GLY A 192 -16.21 -4.51 -2.31
CA GLY A 192 -15.43 -4.60 -1.08
C GLY A 192 -14.67 -3.31 -0.88
N PRO A 193 -14.55 -2.81 0.36
CA PRO A 193 -13.66 -1.69 0.63
C PRO A 193 -12.22 -2.13 0.38
N HIS A 194 -11.49 -1.31 -0.39
CA HIS A 194 -10.11 -1.52 -0.83
C HIS A 194 -10.02 -2.49 -2.03
N ASN A 195 -9.27 -2.11 -3.09
CA ASN A 195 -8.80 -2.91 -4.25
C ASN A 195 -9.43 -2.58 -5.62
N LEU A 196 -8.90 -1.53 -6.23
CA LEU A 196 -9.10 -1.15 -7.63
C LEU A 196 -7.87 -1.46 -8.46
N TYR A 197 -8.09 -1.81 -9.72
CA TYR A 197 -7.06 -1.79 -10.74
C TYR A 197 -7.59 -1.15 -12.01
N THR A 198 -6.82 -0.22 -12.57
CA THR A 198 -7.14 0.40 -13.86
C THR A 198 -6.29 -0.20 -14.96
N GLN A 199 -6.89 -0.40 -16.12
CA GLN A 199 -6.21 -0.97 -17.27
C GLN A 199 -6.64 -0.29 -18.55
N MET A 200 -5.67 0.12 -19.37
CA MET A 200 -5.92 0.56 -20.73
C MET A 200 -5.84 -0.64 -21.69
N ILE A 201 -6.88 -0.86 -22.49
CA ILE A 201 -6.94 -1.89 -23.54
C ILE A 201 -7.42 -1.21 -24.82
N ASP A 202 -6.62 -1.31 -25.89
CA ASP A 202 -6.95 -0.73 -27.21
C ASP A 202 -7.33 0.77 -27.18
N GLY A 203 -6.75 1.53 -26.25
CA GLY A 203 -7.01 2.97 -26.08
C GLY A 203 -8.18 3.31 -25.16
N GLU A 204 -8.85 2.30 -24.60
CA GLU A 204 -10.01 2.47 -23.72
C GLU A 204 -9.64 2.11 -22.27
N TRP A 205 -10.18 2.84 -21.31
CA TRP A 205 -9.93 2.61 -19.88
C TRP A 205 -10.95 1.67 -19.27
N TYR A 206 -10.46 0.68 -18.54
CA TYR A 206 -11.25 -0.27 -17.76
C TYR A 206 -10.87 -0.20 -16.29
N ILE A 207 -11.86 -0.39 -15.43
CA ILE A 207 -11.72 -0.45 -13.98
C ILE A 207 -12.13 -1.84 -13.54
N LEU A 208 -11.26 -2.47 -12.76
CA LEU A 208 -11.47 -3.77 -12.16
C LEU A 208 -11.62 -3.56 -10.66
N VAL A 209 -12.78 -3.90 -10.12
CA VAL A 209 -13.15 -3.67 -8.72
C VAL A 209 -13.31 -5.01 -8.02
N ALA A 210 -12.59 -5.22 -6.93
CA ALA A 210 -12.70 -6.45 -6.16
C ALA A 210 -14.04 -6.52 -5.41
N ASN A 211 -14.77 -7.62 -5.60
CA ASN A 211 -16.00 -7.87 -4.88
C ASN A 211 -15.79 -9.01 -3.85
N PRO A 212 -16.18 -8.81 -2.58
CA PRO A 212 -16.19 -9.86 -1.60
C PRO A 212 -17.16 -10.98 -2.00
N ASP A 213 -16.91 -12.16 -1.45
CA ASP A 213 -17.86 -13.27 -1.50
C ASP A 213 -19.19 -12.85 -0.88
N TYR A 214 -20.30 -13.15 -1.55
CA TYR A 214 -21.64 -12.83 -1.06
C TYR A 214 -22.65 -13.94 -1.39
N ALA A 215 -23.45 -14.31 -0.40
CA ALA A 215 -24.35 -15.47 -0.49
C ALA A 215 -25.66 -15.23 -1.29
N GLY A 216 -25.79 -14.07 -1.94
CA GLY A 216 -27.02 -13.64 -2.63
C GLY A 216 -27.03 -13.84 -4.14
N CYS A 217 -25.93 -14.32 -4.73
CA CYS A 217 -25.74 -14.54 -6.16
C CYS A 217 -26.50 -15.77 -6.69
N ASP A 218 -26.88 -15.77 -7.97
CA ASP A 218 -27.38 -16.96 -8.68
C ASP A 218 -26.38 -17.44 -9.75
N ILE A 219 -25.49 -18.37 -9.37
CA ILE A 219 -24.50 -19.01 -10.25
C ILE A 219 -25.17 -19.60 -11.52
N GLY A 220 -26.46 -19.99 -11.43
CA GLY A 220 -27.20 -20.56 -12.55
C GLY A 220 -27.58 -19.57 -13.65
N GLN A 221 -27.47 -18.26 -13.38
CA GLN A 221 -27.81 -17.18 -14.32
C GLN A 221 -26.58 -16.45 -14.89
N GLY A 222 -25.37 -16.79 -14.43
CA GLY A 222 -24.12 -16.21 -14.89
C GLY A 222 -23.58 -15.08 -14.01
N ASP A 223 -24.15 -14.88 -12.82
CA ASP A 223 -23.65 -13.92 -11.82
C ASP A 223 -22.36 -14.44 -11.17
N ALA A 224 -21.40 -13.56 -10.89
CA ALA A 224 -20.23 -13.91 -10.09
C ALA A 224 -20.55 -13.79 -8.59
N CYS A 225 -20.36 -14.87 -7.82
CA CYS A 225 -20.60 -14.89 -6.36
C CYS A 225 -19.53 -14.20 -5.50
N GLY A 226 -18.76 -13.31 -6.10
CA GLY A 226 -17.49 -12.81 -5.57
C GLY A 226 -16.42 -12.92 -6.66
N GLY A 227 -15.46 -11.99 -6.67
CA GLY A 227 -14.55 -11.88 -7.80
C GLY A 227 -14.21 -10.45 -8.15
N ILE A 228 -14.45 -10.10 -9.41
CA ILE A 228 -14.09 -8.81 -10.00
C ILE A 228 -15.27 -8.27 -10.79
N THR A 229 -15.75 -7.07 -10.48
CA THR A 229 -16.57 -6.29 -11.42
C THR A 229 -15.66 -5.58 -12.40
N ILE A 230 -16.01 -5.66 -13.68
CA ILE A 230 -15.33 -4.98 -14.77
C ILE A 230 -16.23 -3.84 -15.24
N ALA A 231 -15.73 -2.61 -15.15
CA ALA A 231 -16.38 -1.43 -15.67
C ALA A 231 -15.53 -0.77 -16.77
N HIS A 232 -16.19 -0.18 -17.76
CA HIS A 232 -15.60 0.66 -18.79
C HIS A 232 -15.76 2.13 -18.39
N LEU A 233 -14.69 2.91 -18.49
CA LEU A 233 -14.69 4.33 -18.24
C LEU A 233 -14.86 5.09 -19.57
N GLN A 234 -16.04 5.64 -19.78
CA GLN A 234 -16.45 6.28 -21.02
C GLN A 234 -16.23 7.79 -20.94
N PHE A 235 -15.19 8.30 -21.60
CA PHE A 235 -14.95 9.74 -21.73
C PHE A 235 -15.75 10.38 -22.89
N ASP A 236 -16.05 9.63 -23.94
CA ASP A 236 -16.63 10.13 -25.19
C ASP A 236 -18.17 10.04 -25.26
N VAL A 237 -18.86 10.24 -24.13
CA VAL A 237 -20.34 10.18 -24.07
C VAL A 237 -21.05 11.36 -24.75
N GLY A 238 -20.31 12.39 -25.15
CA GLY A 238 -20.79 13.54 -25.93
C GLY A 238 -20.04 14.84 -25.59
N PRO A 239 -20.20 15.92 -26.39
CA PRO A 239 -19.38 17.15 -26.27
C PRO A 239 -19.45 17.85 -24.91
N ASP A 240 -20.53 17.66 -24.15
CA ASP A 240 -20.80 18.29 -22.85
C ASP A 240 -21.14 17.25 -21.77
N SER A 241 -20.80 15.99 -22.00
CA SER A 241 -21.13 14.90 -21.07
C SER A 241 -19.92 14.62 -20.17
N LEU A 242 -20.15 14.55 -18.86
CA LEU A 242 -19.14 14.09 -17.92
C LEU A 242 -18.81 12.62 -18.21
N PRO A 243 -17.55 12.20 -18.02
CA PRO A 243 -17.18 10.79 -18.14
C PRO A 243 -18.06 9.91 -17.25
N ARG A 244 -18.33 8.68 -17.69
CA ARG A 244 -19.18 7.73 -16.96
C ARG A 244 -18.48 6.41 -16.75
N ILE A 245 -18.68 5.82 -15.57
CA ILE A 245 -18.28 4.45 -15.27
C ILE A 245 -19.47 3.52 -15.56
N VAL A 246 -19.27 2.55 -16.45
CA VAL A 246 -20.33 1.63 -16.90
C VAL A 246 -19.87 0.19 -16.65
N LYS A 247 -20.59 -0.55 -15.81
CA LYS A 247 -20.38 -2.00 -15.64
C LYS A 247 -20.60 -2.73 -16.97
N ILE A 248 -19.62 -3.54 -17.37
CA ILE A 248 -19.66 -4.30 -18.62
C ILE A 248 -19.57 -5.82 -18.41
N GLY A 249 -19.21 -6.27 -17.22
CA GLY A 249 -19.17 -7.68 -16.89
C GLY A 249 -18.58 -7.94 -15.53
N GLU A 250 -18.46 -9.23 -15.23
CA GLU A 250 -17.92 -9.75 -13.98
C GLU A 250 -17.05 -10.96 -14.29
N ALA A 251 -16.10 -11.23 -13.41
CA ALA A 251 -15.30 -12.44 -13.44
C ALA A 251 -15.30 -13.06 -12.04
N GLU A 252 -15.72 -14.33 -11.96
CA GLU A 252 -15.58 -15.14 -10.76
C GLU A 252 -14.15 -15.66 -10.65
N VAL A 253 -13.58 -15.58 -9.45
CA VAL A 253 -12.29 -16.22 -9.16
C VAL A 253 -12.53 -17.70 -8.89
N ALA A 254 -11.67 -18.57 -9.42
CA ALA A 254 -11.71 -20.00 -9.15
C ALA A 254 -11.37 -20.29 -7.67
N TRP A 255 -12.37 -20.15 -6.79
CA TRP A 255 -12.23 -20.25 -5.33
C TRP A 255 -11.72 -21.60 -4.86
N GLU A 256 -11.91 -22.65 -5.64
CA GLU A 256 -11.36 -23.98 -5.38
C GLU A 256 -9.84 -24.04 -5.56
N THR A 257 -9.27 -23.09 -6.32
CA THR A 257 -7.82 -22.97 -6.54
C THR A 257 -7.17 -21.94 -5.64
N THR A 258 -7.94 -20.97 -5.14
CA THR A 258 -7.52 -20.10 -4.03
C THR A 258 -7.83 -20.83 -2.72
N ARG A 259 -7.10 -20.59 -1.63
CA ARG A 259 -7.33 -21.34 -0.36
C ARG A 259 -8.57 -20.85 0.42
N GLY A 260 -9.55 -20.25 -0.27
CA GLY A 260 -10.57 -19.38 0.31
C GLY A 260 -9.95 -18.08 0.87
N GLY A 261 -10.67 -16.96 0.79
CA GLY A 261 -10.20 -15.69 1.35
C GLY A 261 -10.83 -14.44 0.70
N TRP A 262 -10.25 -13.28 0.99
CA TRP A 262 -10.56 -12.02 0.33
C TRP A 262 -9.71 -11.88 -0.95
N ILE A 263 -10.26 -11.24 -1.98
CA ILE A 263 -9.49 -10.88 -3.18
C ILE A 263 -8.90 -9.49 -2.96
N TYR A 264 -7.56 -9.43 -2.97
CA TYR A 264 -6.83 -8.17 -3.04
C TYR A 264 -6.31 -7.97 -4.46
N ILE A 265 -6.87 -6.98 -5.15
CA ILE A 265 -6.48 -6.56 -6.49
C ILE A 265 -5.63 -5.31 -6.35
N HIS A 266 -4.32 -5.53 -6.19
CA HIS A 266 -3.30 -4.51 -6.35
C HIS A 266 -2.31 -5.00 -7.40
N ASP A 267 -1.84 -4.10 -8.26
CA ASP A 267 -0.76 -4.38 -9.21
C ASP A 267 -0.99 -5.62 -10.10
N MET A 268 -2.20 -5.79 -10.61
CA MET A 268 -2.48 -6.90 -11.52
C MET A 268 -1.64 -6.77 -12.79
N THR A 269 -1.17 -7.91 -13.28
CA THR A 269 -0.57 -8.02 -14.61
C THR A 269 -1.60 -8.61 -15.55
N SER A 270 -1.99 -7.83 -16.54
CA SER A 270 -2.79 -8.32 -17.66
C SER A 270 -1.89 -8.74 -18.80
N GLN A 271 -2.30 -9.78 -19.53
CA GLN A 271 -1.62 -10.22 -20.73
C GLN A 271 -2.66 -10.56 -21.79
N THR A 272 -2.38 -10.24 -23.04
CA THR A 272 -3.17 -10.74 -24.15
C THR A 272 -3.03 -12.26 -24.19
N TRP A 273 -4.12 -12.95 -24.47
CA TRP A 273 -4.08 -14.39 -24.62
C TRP A 273 -3.12 -14.75 -25.78
N PRO A 274 -2.14 -15.65 -25.60
CA PRO A 274 -1.27 -16.05 -26.68
C PRO A 274 -2.08 -16.82 -27.73
N GLY A 275 -2.44 -16.16 -28.84
CA GLY A 275 -3.12 -16.84 -29.96
C GLY A 275 -4.06 -16.04 -30.87
N THR A 276 -4.04 -14.71 -30.85
CA THR A 276 -4.69 -13.90 -31.90
C THR A 276 -3.71 -13.48 -32.98
#